data_AF-A0A2G6J8U5-F1
#
_entry.id   AF-A0A2G6J8U5-F1
#
_cell.length_a   1.000
_cell.length_b   1.000
_cell.length_c   1.000
_cell.angle_alpha   90.00
_cell.angle_beta   90.00
_cell.angle_gamma   90.00
#
_symmetry.space_group_name_H-M   'P 1'
#
loop_
_entity.id
_entity.type
_entity.pdbx_description
1 polymer ?
#
loop_
_entity_poly.entity_id
_entity_poly.type
_entity_poly.pdbx_seq_one_letter_code
_entity_poly.pdbx_strand_id
1 'polypeptide(L)'
;MNVLLSRPAARQIFDEVQRWVERGLAEGGSALESLMYPLAAMVPRERHLLTPVELVGADHIQELVIDGAAIPPDEIKAFSAANCHFAGDIAGANVAFNARIDELLAASPRLSVSSKLHAHPFDGGCFLSSGDLFHGVTAPKARAWRQGRGLDTAILHVVYPDGVPGRDRGRWRIVDEGAIGRDANGKHLRWRVHSWASRDTGAADAQLHDLGDARVVPTSHDSVRAARRKTYWQRRRGARWCDGQKRALREAGYRVSRNLLGRGWRRYLVDTRAGQLLIALPPDFPALPPRVLLVRRAWCNDFEPLELPRAWRGDTLSRASLLALVDAYGAPTPRGAAPVDQGQGPHGTPR
;
A
#
# COMPACT_ATOMS: atom_id res chain seq x y z
N MET A 1 -4.27 -14.23 6.40
CA MET A 1 -3.31 -13.59 5.46
C MET A 1 -1.92 -13.93 5.95
N ASN A 2 -0.97 -14.29 5.09
CA ASN A 2 0.42 -14.49 5.49
C ASN A 2 1.13 -13.13 5.56
N VAL A 3 1.92 -12.88 6.60
CA VAL A 3 2.79 -11.70 6.65
C VAL A 3 4.23 -12.14 6.52
N LEU A 4 4.90 -11.65 5.48
CA LEU A 4 6.28 -11.98 5.17
C LEU A 4 7.14 -10.73 5.32
N LEU A 5 8.23 -10.84 6.06
CA LEU A 5 9.18 -9.77 6.26
C LEU A 5 10.52 -10.15 5.64
N SER A 6 10.99 -9.39 4.66
CA SER A 6 12.31 -9.68 4.08
C SER A 6 13.42 -9.45 5.10
N ARG A 7 14.47 -10.28 5.06
CA ARG A 7 15.63 -10.13 5.96
C ARG A 7 16.20 -8.69 6.01
N PRO A 8 16.39 -7.97 4.88
CA PRO A 8 16.83 -6.58 4.91
C PRO A 8 15.85 -5.65 5.63
N ALA A 9 14.55 -5.83 5.41
CA ALA A 9 13.52 -5.05 6.08
C ALA A 9 13.49 -5.33 7.58
N ALA A 10 13.56 -6.62 7.98
CA ALA A 10 13.67 -7.03 9.38
C ALA A 10 14.86 -6.34 10.06
N ARG A 11 16.04 -6.38 9.43
CA ARG A 11 17.24 -5.74 9.97
C ARG A 11 17.04 -4.25 10.14
N GLN A 12 16.60 -3.55 9.10
CA GLN A 12 16.36 -2.10 9.15
C GLN A 12 15.43 -1.71 10.31
N ILE A 13 14.36 -2.49 10.49
CA ILE A 13 13.31 -2.21 11.48
C ILE A 13 13.79 -2.53 12.88
N PHE A 14 14.45 -3.67 13.08
CA PHE A 14 15.01 -4.05 14.37
C PHE A 14 16.16 -3.14 14.80
N ASP A 15 17.01 -2.70 13.87
CA ASP A 15 18.08 -1.74 14.14
C ASP A 15 17.47 -0.39 14.61
N GLU A 16 16.38 0.07 13.98
CA GLU A 16 15.68 1.29 14.40
C GLU A 16 15.03 1.14 15.78
N VAL A 17 14.35 0.00 16.05
CA VAL A 17 13.79 -0.28 17.37
C VAL A 17 14.90 -0.28 18.43
N GLN A 18 15.99 -1.00 18.18
CA GLN A 18 17.13 -1.08 19.09
C GLN A 18 17.69 0.30 19.41
N ARG A 19 17.87 1.14 18.39
CA ARG A 19 18.39 2.51 18.55
C ARG A 19 17.55 3.33 19.51
N TRP A 20 16.22 3.25 19.42
CA TRP A 20 15.31 3.98 20.32
C TRP A 20 15.28 3.41 21.74
N VAL A 21 15.37 2.09 21.89
CA VAL A 21 15.50 1.44 23.20
C VAL A 21 16.78 1.91 23.90
N GLU A 22 17.93 1.84 23.21
CA GLU A 22 19.22 2.24 23.77
C GLU A 22 19.23 3.72 24.17
N ARG A 23 18.67 4.58 23.30
CA ARG A 23 18.54 6.01 23.58
C ARG A 23 17.70 6.28 24.83
N GLY A 24 16.52 5.68 24.91
CA GLY A 24 15.63 5.87 26.06
C GLY A 24 16.25 5.44 27.39
N LEU A 25 16.90 4.28 27.39
CA LEU A 25 17.59 3.77 28.57
C LEU A 25 18.74 4.69 29.01
N ALA A 26 19.44 5.32 28.05
CA ALA A 26 20.52 6.26 28.33
C ALA A 26 20.01 7.62 28.85
N GLU A 27 18.91 8.15 28.29
CA GLU A 27 18.40 9.49 28.59
C GLU A 27 17.48 9.54 29.81
N GLY A 28 16.67 8.50 30.04
CA GLY A 28 15.60 8.52 31.04
C GLY A 28 15.32 7.18 31.72
N GLY A 29 16.23 6.21 31.58
CA GLY A 29 16.12 4.90 32.23
C GLY A 29 14.96 4.02 31.74
N SER A 30 14.28 4.41 30.65
CA SER A 30 13.12 3.70 30.09
C SER A 30 13.21 3.59 28.58
N ALA A 31 12.78 2.47 28.00
CA ALA A 31 12.80 2.29 26.55
C ALA A 31 11.82 3.25 25.85
N LEU A 32 12.24 3.86 24.74
CA LEU A 32 11.38 4.73 23.93
C LEU A 32 10.74 3.95 22.77
N GLU A 33 9.51 4.29 22.42
CA GLU A 33 8.87 3.79 21.21
C GLU A 33 9.62 4.26 19.95
N SER A 34 9.49 3.53 18.86
CA SER A 34 9.99 3.93 17.53
C SER A 34 8.85 4.11 16.55
N LEU A 35 9.06 4.90 15.48
CA LEU A 35 8.08 5.15 14.43
C LEU A 35 8.69 4.93 13.05
N MET A 36 7.98 4.20 12.21
CA MET A 36 8.37 3.93 10.83
C MET A 36 7.16 3.60 9.95
N TYR A 37 7.39 3.52 8.64
CA TYR A 37 6.38 3.28 7.62
C TYR A 37 6.76 2.07 6.77
N PRO A 38 6.19 0.88 7.04
CA PRO A 38 6.50 -0.32 6.27
C PRO A 38 6.14 -0.13 4.80
N LEU A 39 7.07 -0.56 3.94
CA LEU A 39 6.88 -0.63 2.50
C LEU A 39 6.46 -2.05 2.16
N ALA A 40 5.19 -2.22 1.80
CA ALA A 40 4.58 -3.52 1.60
C ALA A 40 4.01 -3.69 0.18
N ALA A 41 4.20 -4.88 -0.38
CA ALA A 41 3.42 -5.38 -1.50
C ALA A 41 2.25 -6.22 -0.96
N MET A 42 1.09 -6.06 -1.58
CA MET A 42 -0.09 -6.87 -1.30
C MET A 42 -0.27 -7.89 -2.41
N VAL A 43 -0.24 -9.17 -2.04
CA VAL A 43 -0.48 -10.29 -2.94
C VAL A 43 -1.95 -10.70 -2.78
N PRO A 44 -2.79 -10.55 -3.82
CA PRO A 44 -4.22 -10.84 -3.71
C PRO A 44 -4.49 -12.33 -3.48
N ARG A 45 -5.53 -12.63 -2.69
CA ARG A 45 -6.16 -13.96 -2.56
C ARG A 45 -7.04 -14.12 -3.79
N GLU A 46 -6.76 -15.16 -4.58
CA GLU A 46 -7.37 -15.39 -5.90
C GLU A 46 -6.85 -14.44 -6.99
N ARG A 47 -6.96 -14.84 -8.26
CA ARG A 47 -6.60 -13.96 -9.41
C ARG A 47 -7.62 -12.82 -9.60
N HIS A 48 -8.39 -12.49 -8.57
CA HIS A 48 -9.31 -11.35 -8.57
C HIS A 48 -8.46 -10.07 -8.64
N LEU A 49 -8.45 -9.50 -9.84
CA LEU A 49 -7.69 -8.31 -10.17
C LEU A 49 -8.41 -7.08 -9.64
N LEU A 50 -8.23 -6.78 -8.36
CA LEU A 50 -8.69 -5.51 -7.80
C LEU A 50 -7.67 -4.42 -8.12
N THR A 51 -8.13 -3.39 -8.84
CA THR A 51 -7.35 -2.20 -9.12
C THR A 51 -7.23 -1.34 -7.86
N PRO A 52 -6.25 -0.41 -7.76
CA PRO A 52 -6.16 0.49 -6.61
C PRO A 52 -7.32 1.48 -6.47
N VAL A 53 -8.23 1.54 -7.46
CA VAL A 53 -9.45 2.35 -7.38
C VAL A 53 -10.64 1.53 -6.87
N GLU A 54 -10.52 0.22 -6.87
CA GLU A 54 -11.42 -0.70 -6.16
C GLU A 54 -10.84 -0.87 -4.74
N LEU A 55 -11.68 -0.69 -3.71
CA LEU A 55 -11.20 -0.87 -2.34
C LEU A 55 -10.87 -2.34 -2.09
N VAL A 56 -9.74 -2.59 -1.42
CA VAL A 56 -9.23 -3.92 -1.13
C VAL A 56 -9.28 -4.19 0.37
N GLY A 57 -10.11 -5.17 0.74
CA GLY A 57 -10.19 -5.83 2.06
C GLY A 57 -9.05 -6.76 2.40
N ALA A 58 -8.88 -7.01 3.71
CA ALA A 58 -7.86 -7.93 4.23
C ALA A 58 -8.12 -9.39 3.78
N ASP A 59 -9.38 -9.75 3.59
CA ASP A 59 -9.85 -11.01 3.02
C ASP A 59 -9.40 -11.21 1.58
N HIS A 60 -9.29 -10.13 0.81
CA HIS A 60 -8.74 -10.13 -0.55
C HIS A 60 -7.22 -10.25 -0.60
N ILE A 61 -6.50 -10.28 0.53
CA ILE A 61 -5.04 -10.34 0.55
C ILE A 61 -4.58 -11.72 1.05
N GLN A 62 -3.87 -12.44 0.18
CA GLN A 62 -3.23 -13.71 0.52
C GLN A 62 -1.98 -13.46 1.35
N GLU A 63 -1.11 -12.57 0.86
CA GLU A 63 0.17 -12.25 1.51
C GLU A 63 0.41 -10.75 1.57
N LEU A 64 0.93 -10.29 2.71
CA LEU A 64 1.50 -8.96 2.87
C LEU A 64 3.02 -9.11 2.96
N VAL A 65 3.73 -8.64 1.93
CA VAL A 65 5.19 -8.77 1.83
C VAL A 65 5.83 -7.44 2.14
N ILE A 66 6.51 -7.36 3.28
CA ILE A 66 7.20 -6.16 3.74
C ILE A 66 8.67 -6.26 3.33
N ASP A 67 9.13 -5.28 2.56
CA ASP A 67 10.44 -5.31 1.93
C ASP A 67 11.25 -4.02 2.12
N GLY A 68 10.87 -3.25 3.13
CA GLY A 68 11.61 -2.12 3.66
C GLY A 68 10.77 -1.32 4.64
N ALA A 69 11.36 -0.28 5.21
CA ALA A 69 10.64 0.76 5.93
C ALA A 69 11.17 2.14 5.55
N ALA A 70 10.27 3.10 5.44
CA ALA A 70 10.63 4.50 5.48
C ALA A 70 10.71 4.94 6.95
N ILE A 71 11.90 5.30 7.39
CA ILE A 71 12.18 5.80 8.74
C ILE A 71 12.18 7.32 8.67
N PRO A 72 11.28 8.01 9.39
CA PRO A 72 11.30 9.46 9.44
C PRO A 72 12.62 9.97 10.03
N PRO A 73 13.07 11.18 9.68
CA PRO A 73 14.15 11.86 10.40
C PRO A 73 13.80 12.03 11.88
N ASP A 74 14.81 12.12 12.75
CA ASP A 74 14.57 12.18 14.20
C ASP A 74 13.98 13.52 14.62
N GLU A 75 14.28 14.59 13.89
CA GLU A 75 13.86 15.95 14.23
C GLU A 75 12.33 16.07 14.20
N ILE A 76 11.66 15.34 13.30
CA ILE A 76 10.20 15.40 13.15
C ILE A 76 9.45 14.44 14.05
N LYS A 77 10.13 13.72 14.94
CA LYS A 77 9.50 12.75 15.82
C LYS A 77 9.52 13.26 17.26
N ALA A 78 8.36 13.16 17.94
CA ALA A 78 8.23 13.38 19.38
C ALA A 78 8.02 12.02 20.05
N PHE A 79 8.79 11.79 21.11
CA PHE A 79 8.87 10.49 21.77
C PHE A 79 8.65 10.59 23.26
N SER A 80 7.97 9.59 23.79
CA SER A 80 7.98 9.23 25.19
C SER A 80 7.98 7.69 25.32
N ALA A 81 8.09 7.21 26.55
CA ALA A 81 7.96 5.78 26.85
C ALA A 81 6.57 5.19 26.51
N ALA A 82 5.57 6.02 26.21
CA ALA A 82 4.19 5.61 25.97
C ALA A 82 3.56 6.24 24.71
N ASN A 83 4.34 6.96 23.89
CA ASN A 83 3.82 7.58 22.69
C ASN A 83 4.95 7.95 21.71
N CYS A 84 4.81 7.55 20.45
CA CYS A 84 5.52 8.17 19.34
C CYS A 84 4.57 8.83 18.33
N HIS A 85 4.78 10.13 18.09
CA HIS A 85 4.05 10.90 17.07
C HIS A 85 4.99 11.84 16.33
N PHE A 86 4.52 12.45 15.23
CA PHE A 86 5.28 13.55 14.63
C PHE A 86 5.22 14.76 15.54
N ALA A 87 6.38 15.38 15.81
CA ALA A 87 6.51 16.57 16.66
C ALA A 87 5.81 17.83 16.09
N GLY A 88 5.23 17.73 14.89
CA GLY A 88 4.62 18.84 14.15
C GLY A 88 5.27 19.03 12.78
N ASP A 89 4.80 20.01 12.02
CA ASP A 89 5.44 20.40 10.76
C ASP A 89 6.66 21.27 11.03
N ILE A 90 7.81 20.64 11.24
CA ILE A 90 9.10 21.33 11.23
C ILE A 90 9.39 21.67 9.77
N ALA A 91 9.43 22.97 9.48
CA ALA A 91 9.44 23.53 8.13
C ALA A 91 10.28 22.70 7.13
N GLY A 92 9.60 22.01 6.22
CA GLY A 92 10.20 21.27 5.11
C GLY A 92 10.62 19.82 5.40
N ALA A 93 10.72 19.39 6.66
CA ALA A 93 11.17 18.04 6.98
C ALA A 93 10.12 16.96 6.63
N ASN A 94 8.83 17.26 6.78
CA ASN A 94 7.76 16.39 6.27
C ASN A 94 7.78 16.31 4.74
N VAL A 95 8.07 17.42 4.05
CA VAL A 95 8.18 17.45 2.58
C VAL A 95 9.34 16.57 2.11
N ALA A 96 10.51 16.71 2.73
CA ALA A 96 11.68 15.90 2.43
C ALA A 96 11.43 14.40 2.71
N PHE A 97 10.76 14.07 3.82
CA PHE A 97 10.41 12.69 4.13
C PHE A 97 9.42 12.08 3.12
N ASN A 98 8.40 12.85 2.72
CA ASN A 98 7.46 12.42 1.67
C ASN A 98 8.18 12.22 0.32
N ALA A 99 9.08 13.12 -0.07
CA ALA A 99 9.89 12.96 -1.28
C ALA A 99 10.74 11.66 -1.24
N ARG A 100 11.33 11.34 -0.09
CA ARG A 100 12.05 10.08 0.10
C ARG A 100 11.15 8.85 -0.03
N ILE A 101 9.93 8.91 0.49
CA ILE A 101 8.93 7.85 0.29
C ILE A 101 8.65 7.70 -1.21
N ASP A 102 8.41 8.81 -1.92
CA ASP A 102 8.13 8.77 -3.35
C ASP A 102 9.29 8.17 -4.16
N GLU A 103 10.54 8.47 -3.81
CA GLU A 103 11.73 7.86 -4.42
C GLU A 103 11.78 6.34 -4.19
N LEU A 104 11.52 5.89 -2.95
CA LEU A 104 11.48 4.47 -2.59
C LEU A 104 10.38 3.74 -3.37
N LEU A 105 9.20 4.34 -3.48
CA LEU A 105 8.07 3.80 -4.25
C LEU A 105 8.33 3.84 -5.76
N ALA A 106 9.04 4.85 -6.28
CA ALA A 106 9.43 4.91 -7.68
C ALA A 106 10.40 3.78 -8.06
N ALA A 107 11.34 3.45 -7.16
CA ALA A 107 12.27 2.34 -7.34
C ALA A 107 11.57 0.97 -7.28
N SER A 108 10.54 0.86 -6.45
CA SER A 108 9.80 -0.39 -6.19
C SER A 108 8.29 -0.17 -6.28
N PRO A 109 7.72 0.01 -7.49
CA PRO A 109 6.35 0.50 -7.65
C PRO A 109 5.28 -0.46 -7.14
N ARG A 110 5.61 -1.75 -6.97
CA ARG A 110 4.69 -2.74 -6.36
C ARG A 110 4.55 -2.55 -4.86
N LEU A 111 5.51 -1.89 -4.23
CA LEU A 111 5.42 -1.54 -2.82
C LEU A 111 4.50 -0.33 -2.68
N SER A 112 3.91 -0.24 -1.50
CA SER A 112 3.13 0.90 -1.04
C SER A 112 3.36 1.06 0.45
N VAL A 113 3.20 2.28 0.97
CA VAL A 113 3.13 2.46 2.42
C VAL A 113 1.85 1.82 2.91
N SER A 114 1.95 0.75 3.70
CA SER A 114 0.78 0.02 4.21
C SER A 114 0.08 0.80 5.31
N SER A 115 0.86 1.32 6.27
CA SER A 115 0.37 2.15 7.39
C SER A 115 1.54 2.67 8.25
N LYS A 116 1.19 3.29 9.38
CA LYS A 116 2.12 3.62 10.46
C LYS A 116 2.50 2.33 11.21
N LEU A 117 3.78 2.10 11.42
CA LEU A 117 4.32 1.12 12.37
C LEU A 117 4.92 1.85 13.55
N HIS A 118 4.65 1.34 14.75
CA HIS A 118 5.38 1.73 15.95
C HIS A 118 5.77 0.49 16.75
N ALA A 119 6.65 0.68 17.73
CA ALA A 119 7.13 -0.40 18.59
C ALA A 119 6.73 -0.16 20.04
N HIS A 120 6.42 -1.24 20.76
CA HIS A 120 6.16 -1.26 22.20
C HIS A 120 7.28 -2.00 22.92
N PRO A 121 8.44 -1.35 23.18
CA PRO A 121 9.58 -2.00 23.80
C PRO A 121 9.47 -2.06 25.34
N PHE A 122 8.26 -2.18 25.89
CA PHE A 122 7.96 -2.19 27.32
C PHE A 122 7.13 -3.41 27.72
N ASP A 123 7.05 -3.68 29.04
CA ASP A 123 6.35 -4.84 29.59
C ASP A 123 4.87 -4.87 29.18
N GLY A 124 4.40 -6.04 28.72
CA GLY A 124 3.03 -6.24 28.20
C GLY A 124 2.84 -5.88 26.72
N GLY A 125 3.90 -5.47 26.01
CA GLY A 125 3.95 -4.78 24.71
C GLY A 125 3.35 -5.41 23.45
N CYS A 126 2.36 -6.30 23.52
CA CYS A 126 1.66 -6.81 22.33
C CYS A 126 0.15 -6.49 22.35
N PHE A 127 -0.18 -5.20 22.32
CA PHE A 127 -1.55 -4.72 22.17
C PHE A 127 -1.59 -3.45 21.33
N LEU A 128 -2.78 -3.07 20.88
CA LEU A 128 -3.05 -1.75 20.30
C LEU A 128 -3.73 -0.90 21.36
N SER A 129 -3.18 0.29 21.63
CA SER A 129 -3.80 1.23 22.54
C SER A 129 -5.08 1.84 21.95
N SER A 130 -5.90 2.48 22.79
CA SER A 130 -7.02 3.28 22.30
C SER A 130 -6.57 4.40 21.36
N GLY A 131 -5.37 4.95 21.58
CA GLY A 131 -4.74 5.93 20.70
C GLY A 131 -4.44 5.37 19.32
N ASP A 132 -3.95 4.13 19.24
CA ASP A 132 -3.66 3.47 17.95
C ASP A 132 -4.92 3.23 17.14
N LEU A 133 -5.99 2.79 17.80
CA LEU A 133 -7.29 2.63 17.16
C LEU A 133 -7.85 3.98 16.72
N PHE A 134 -7.75 5.03 17.54
CA PHE A 134 -8.24 6.33 17.12
C PHE A 134 -7.46 6.90 15.94
N HIS A 135 -6.14 7.04 16.07
CA HIS A 135 -5.30 7.71 15.08
C HIS A 135 -5.00 6.86 13.85
N GLY A 136 -4.93 5.53 13.98
CA GLY A 136 -4.66 4.62 12.87
C GLY A 136 -5.91 4.21 12.09
N VAL A 137 -7.10 4.35 12.70
CA VAL A 137 -8.28 3.65 12.20
C VAL A 137 -9.53 4.51 12.13
N THR A 138 -9.99 5.08 13.24
CA THR A 138 -11.32 5.74 13.28
C THR A 138 -11.28 7.20 12.90
N ALA A 139 -10.15 7.88 13.09
CA ALA A 139 -9.99 9.30 12.72
C ALA A 139 -10.31 9.53 11.23
N PRO A 140 -11.08 10.58 10.87
CA PRO A 140 -11.44 10.86 9.47
C PRO A 140 -10.23 10.98 8.53
N LYS A 141 -9.13 11.60 9.02
CA LYS A 141 -7.88 11.71 8.26
C LYS A 141 -7.24 10.34 7.97
N ALA A 142 -7.26 9.42 8.93
CA ALA A 142 -6.75 8.07 8.76
C ALA A 142 -7.60 7.26 7.77
N ARG A 143 -8.93 7.42 7.84
CA ARG A 143 -9.87 6.84 6.86
C ARG A 143 -9.63 7.33 5.45
N ALA A 144 -9.56 8.65 5.26
CA ALA A 144 -9.26 9.24 3.96
C ALA A 144 -7.89 8.77 3.42
N TRP A 145 -6.87 8.68 4.29
CA TRP A 145 -5.53 8.23 3.91
C TRP A 145 -5.50 6.79 3.39
N ARG A 146 -6.23 5.85 4.03
CA ARG A 146 -6.29 4.44 3.58
C ARG A 146 -7.14 4.28 2.31
N GLN A 147 -8.28 4.96 2.23
CA GLN A 147 -9.17 4.91 1.07
C GLN A 147 -8.48 5.51 -0.16
N GLY A 148 -7.70 6.58 0.00
CA GLY A 148 -6.85 7.13 -1.05
C GLY A 148 -5.77 6.18 -1.57
N ARG A 149 -5.48 5.08 -0.86
CA ARG A 149 -4.59 3.99 -1.27
C ARG A 149 -5.34 2.77 -1.81
N GLY A 150 -6.67 2.83 -1.86
CA GLY A 150 -7.54 1.74 -2.29
C GLY A 150 -7.68 0.63 -1.26
N LEU A 151 -7.72 0.98 0.04
CA LEU A 151 -7.94 0.07 1.16
C LEU A 151 -9.23 0.44 1.87
N ASP A 152 -10.12 -0.53 2.08
CA ASP A 152 -11.28 -0.38 2.99
C ASP A 152 -10.89 -0.66 4.45
N THR A 153 -9.89 -1.52 4.66
CA THR A 153 -9.36 -1.96 5.94
C THR A 153 -8.12 -1.18 6.35
N ALA A 154 -7.96 -0.94 7.65
CA ALA A 154 -6.70 -0.48 8.22
C ALA A 154 -5.80 -1.70 8.51
N ILE A 155 -4.57 -1.67 8.04
CA ILE A 155 -3.52 -2.62 8.44
C ILE A 155 -2.70 -1.92 9.52
N LEU A 156 -2.51 -2.53 10.68
CA LEU A 156 -1.76 -1.97 11.80
C LEU A 156 -0.57 -2.89 12.10
N HIS A 157 0.58 -2.28 12.37
CA HIS A 157 1.81 -3.01 12.63
C HIS A 157 2.37 -2.61 14.00
N VAL A 158 2.69 -3.62 14.82
CA VAL A 158 3.35 -3.45 16.11
C VAL A 158 4.56 -4.39 16.18
N VAL A 159 5.69 -3.86 16.64
CA VAL A 159 6.90 -4.64 16.92
C VAL A 159 7.14 -4.67 18.42
N TYR A 160 7.40 -5.85 18.97
CA TYR A 160 7.63 -6.04 20.41
C TYR A 160 8.71 -7.11 20.67
N PRO A 161 9.50 -6.97 21.73
CA PRO A 161 10.39 -8.02 22.19
C PRO A 161 9.62 -9.10 22.99
N ASP A 162 9.87 -10.38 22.72
CA ASP A 162 9.50 -11.48 23.63
C ASP A 162 10.39 -11.39 24.87
N GLY A 163 9.82 -10.95 25.98
CA GLY A 163 10.52 -10.79 27.23
C GLY A 163 11.36 -9.51 27.24
N VAL A 164 11.10 -8.63 28.20
CA VAL A 164 11.82 -7.37 28.33
C VAL A 164 13.28 -7.64 28.75
N PRO A 165 14.28 -6.92 28.20
CA PRO A 165 15.64 -6.94 28.72
C PRO A 165 15.64 -6.45 30.17
N GLY A 166 15.96 -7.32 31.11
CA GLY A 166 16.64 -6.87 32.31
C GLY A 166 18.04 -6.46 31.89
N ARG A 167 18.34 -5.15 31.89
CA ARG A 167 19.65 -4.46 31.93
C ARG A 167 20.84 -4.91 31.03
N ASP A 168 20.75 -6.02 30.30
CA ASP A 168 21.86 -6.57 29.53
C ASP A 168 21.79 -6.10 28.08
N ARG A 169 22.80 -5.30 27.71
CA ARG A 169 22.98 -4.59 26.43
C ARG A 169 23.31 -5.55 25.27
N GLY A 170 22.40 -6.47 24.95
CA GLY A 170 22.53 -7.37 23.81
C GLY A 170 22.13 -6.69 22.49
N ARG A 171 22.93 -6.86 21.42
CA ARG A 171 22.50 -6.55 20.05
C ARG A 171 21.55 -7.62 19.53
N TRP A 172 20.43 -7.23 18.94
CA TRP A 172 19.51 -8.16 18.29
C TRP A 172 20.14 -8.68 16.99
N ARG A 173 20.15 -9.99 16.77
CA ARG A 173 20.69 -10.67 15.59
C ARG A 173 19.60 -11.52 14.95
N ILE A 174 19.44 -11.47 13.62
CA ILE A 174 18.54 -12.39 12.90
C ILE A 174 19.21 -13.76 12.88
N VAL A 175 18.60 -14.78 13.51
CA VAL A 175 19.29 -16.04 13.80
C VAL A 175 18.99 -17.13 12.77
N ASP A 176 17.77 -17.24 12.23
CA ASP A 176 17.42 -18.27 11.22
C ASP A 176 16.30 -17.81 10.24
N GLU A 177 16.06 -18.60 9.18
CA GLU A 177 14.83 -18.48 8.37
C GLU A 177 13.60 -18.85 9.19
N GLY A 178 12.59 -17.98 9.21
CA GLY A 178 11.43 -18.14 10.09
C GLY A 178 11.67 -17.76 11.55
N ALA A 179 12.93 -17.52 11.98
CA ALA A 179 13.24 -17.03 13.32
C ALA A 179 13.40 -15.51 13.34
N ILE A 180 12.49 -14.92 14.09
CA ILE A 180 12.59 -13.68 14.86
C ILE A 180 14.02 -13.42 15.38
N GLY A 181 14.50 -12.18 15.30
CA GLY A 181 15.82 -11.80 15.80
C GLY A 181 16.00 -12.11 17.29
N ARG A 182 17.13 -12.71 17.67
CA ARG A 182 17.49 -12.99 19.06
C ARG A 182 18.37 -11.89 19.64
N ASP A 183 18.13 -11.44 20.86
CA ASP A 183 19.14 -10.69 21.61
C ASP A 183 20.29 -11.60 22.07
N ALA A 184 21.29 -11.03 22.73
CA ALA A 184 22.42 -11.77 23.31
C ALA A 184 22.01 -12.80 24.39
N ASN A 185 20.76 -12.73 24.87
CA ASN A 185 20.18 -13.60 25.90
C ASN A 185 19.21 -14.65 25.31
N GLY A 186 19.10 -14.74 23.99
CA GLY A 186 18.21 -15.69 23.31
C GLY A 186 16.74 -15.27 23.21
N LYS A 187 16.38 -14.01 23.51
CA LYS A 187 15.01 -13.48 23.46
C LYS A 187 14.61 -12.99 22.07
N HIS A 188 13.33 -13.12 21.72
CA HIS A 188 12.84 -13.03 20.34
C HIS A 188 12.12 -11.69 20.01
N LEU A 189 12.59 -10.84 19.08
CA LEU A 189 11.80 -9.69 18.54
C LEU A 189 10.64 -10.08 17.59
N ARG A 190 9.41 -10.13 18.10
CA ARG A 190 8.25 -10.44 17.27
C ARG A 190 7.67 -9.20 16.61
N TRP A 191 7.24 -9.37 15.37
CA TRP A 191 6.41 -8.40 14.68
C TRP A 191 5.04 -9.01 14.50
N ARG A 192 4.02 -8.40 15.10
CA ARG A 192 2.61 -8.76 14.86
C ARG A 192 1.90 -7.75 13.99
N VAL A 193 1.06 -8.26 13.11
CA VAL A 193 0.21 -7.43 12.25
C VAL A 193 -1.24 -7.68 12.61
N HIS A 194 -1.98 -6.59 12.75
CA HIS A 194 -3.42 -6.64 12.94
C HIS A 194 -4.10 -5.98 11.75
N SER A 195 -5.29 -6.44 11.39
CA SER A 195 -6.16 -5.70 10.47
C SER A 195 -7.43 -5.31 11.17
N TRP A 196 -7.94 -4.13 10.85
CA TRP A 196 -9.24 -3.69 11.30
C TRP A 196 -10.10 -3.36 10.10
N ALA A 197 -11.25 -4.01 9.99
CA ALA A 197 -12.24 -3.71 8.98
C ALA A 197 -13.46 -3.13 9.69
N SER A 198 -13.80 -1.88 9.41
CA SER A 198 -15.16 -1.39 9.63
C SER A 198 -15.92 -1.69 8.36
N ARG A 199 -16.93 -2.55 8.46
CA ARG A 199 -18.01 -2.50 7.47
C ARG A 199 -18.58 -1.09 7.51
N ASP A 200 -19.00 -0.57 6.35
CA ASP A 200 -19.40 0.83 6.13
C ASP A 200 -20.62 1.32 6.97
N THR A 201 -21.01 0.62 8.04
CA THR A 201 -22.24 0.84 8.83
C THR A 201 -22.03 1.50 10.20
N GLY A 202 -20.87 2.10 10.45
CA GLY A 202 -20.56 2.76 11.72
C GLY A 202 -19.76 1.86 12.66
N ALA A 203 -19.23 2.46 13.73
CA ALA A 203 -18.23 1.85 14.60
C ALA A 203 -18.67 0.55 15.31
N ALA A 204 -19.96 0.18 15.24
CA ALA A 204 -20.54 -0.93 15.99
C ALA A 204 -20.11 -2.33 15.50
N ASP A 205 -19.78 -2.50 14.21
CA ASP A 205 -19.45 -3.81 13.62
C ASP A 205 -17.96 -3.98 13.29
N ALA A 206 -17.11 -3.09 13.76
CA ALA A 206 -15.71 -3.10 13.37
C ALA A 206 -14.90 -4.13 14.17
N GLN A 207 -14.34 -5.12 13.47
CA GLN A 207 -13.59 -6.22 14.09
C GLN A 207 -12.09 -6.04 13.91
N LEU A 208 -11.36 -6.18 15.01
CA LEU A 208 -9.91 -6.35 14.99
C LEU A 208 -9.59 -7.83 14.75
N HIS A 209 -8.91 -8.11 13.65
CA HIS A 209 -8.41 -9.44 13.34
C HIS A 209 -6.90 -9.48 13.59
N ASP A 210 -6.47 -10.42 14.42
CA ASP A 210 -5.05 -10.77 14.53
C ASP A 210 -4.63 -11.57 13.29
N LEU A 211 -3.66 -11.06 12.55
CA LEU A 211 -3.13 -11.69 11.35
C LEU A 211 -1.90 -12.56 11.63
N GLY A 212 -1.49 -12.62 12.90
CA GLY A 212 -0.36 -13.39 13.38
C GLY A 212 0.97 -12.65 13.30
N ASP A 213 2.02 -13.39 13.66
CA ASP A 213 3.39 -12.91 13.64
C ASP A 213 3.96 -12.96 12.20
N ALA A 214 4.70 -11.92 11.81
CA ALA A 214 5.38 -11.85 10.53
C ALA A 214 6.54 -12.84 10.47
N ARG A 215 6.61 -13.61 9.38
CA ARG A 215 7.70 -14.56 9.14
C ARG A 215 8.85 -13.86 8.44
N VAL A 216 10.04 -13.89 9.05
CA VAL A 216 11.27 -13.40 8.41
C VAL A 216 11.70 -14.38 7.32
N VAL A 217 11.85 -13.89 6.08
CA VAL A 217 12.19 -14.69 4.90
C VAL A 217 13.40 -14.12 4.15
N PRO A 218 14.20 -14.94 3.45
CA PRO A 218 15.33 -14.45 2.66
C PRO A 218 14.86 -13.60 1.47
N THR A 219 15.76 -12.77 0.93
CA THR A 219 15.48 -11.96 -0.28
C THR A 219 15.22 -12.81 -1.53
N SER A 220 15.66 -14.08 -1.52
CA SER A 220 15.40 -15.06 -2.56
C SER A 220 13.99 -15.66 -2.53
N HIS A 221 13.23 -15.47 -1.45
CA HIS A 221 11.85 -15.96 -1.35
C HIS A 221 11.00 -15.42 -2.51
N ASP A 222 10.17 -16.27 -3.12
CA ASP A 222 9.46 -15.92 -4.36
C ASP A 222 8.56 -14.70 -4.22
N SER A 223 7.83 -14.58 -3.11
CA SER A 223 6.99 -13.39 -2.81
C SER A 223 7.82 -12.10 -2.71
N VAL A 224 9.03 -12.15 -2.13
CA VAL A 224 9.94 -10.98 -2.06
C VAL A 224 10.48 -10.64 -3.44
N ARG A 225 10.91 -11.64 -4.21
CA ARG A 225 11.34 -11.43 -5.61
C ARG A 225 10.24 -10.86 -6.48
N ALA A 226 9.00 -11.33 -6.29
CA ALA A 226 7.82 -10.84 -6.99
C ALA A 226 7.52 -9.38 -6.61
N ALA A 227 7.61 -9.03 -5.32
CA ALA A 227 7.44 -7.65 -4.83
C ALA A 227 8.49 -6.68 -5.41
N ARG A 228 9.74 -7.14 -5.59
CA ARG A 228 10.83 -6.34 -6.19
C ARG A 228 10.81 -6.28 -7.72
N ARG A 229 9.98 -7.09 -8.37
CA ARG A 229 10.03 -7.25 -9.84
C ARG A 229 9.58 -5.97 -10.55
N LYS A 230 10.42 -5.49 -11.47
CA LYS A 230 10.05 -4.40 -12.39
C LYS A 230 8.75 -4.72 -13.12
N THR A 231 7.81 -3.79 -13.10
CA THR A 231 6.55 -3.90 -13.86
C THR A 231 6.82 -3.83 -15.36
N TYR A 232 5.84 -4.21 -16.17
CA TYR A 232 5.99 -4.24 -17.63
C TYR A 232 6.50 -2.93 -18.21
N TRP A 233 5.89 -1.82 -17.83
CA TRP A 233 6.18 -0.49 -18.36
C TRP A 233 7.46 0.14 -17.82
N GLN A 234 8.08 -0.43 -16.77
CA GLN A 234 9.44 -0.05 -16.38
C GLN A 234 10.51 -0.68 -17.29
N ARG A 235 10.14 -1.67 -18.13
CA ARG A 235 11.04 -2.28 -19.11
C ARG A 235 10.97 -1.52 -20.43
N ARG A 236 12.08 -1.43 -21.16
CA ARG A 236 12.16 -0.74 -22.46
C ARG A 236 11.06 -1.17 -23.45
N ARG A 237 10.79 -2.48 -23.55
CA ARG A 237 9.72 -3.01 -24.42
C ARG A 237 8.34 -2.52 -23.98
N GLY A 238 8.04 -2.58 -22.68
CA GLY A 238 6.73 -2.17 -22.18
C GLY A 238 6.51 -0.67 -22.19
N ALA A 239 7.55 0.12 -21.93
CA ALA A 239 7.53 1.58 -22.10
C ALA A 239 7.17 1.95 -23.54
N ARG A 240 7.90 1.39 -24.53
CA ARG A 240 7.62 1.58 -25.97
C ARG A 240 6.21 1.14 -26.35
N TRP A 241 5.75 0.00 -25.84
CA TRP A 241 4.39 -0.47 -26.08
C TRP A 241 3.36 0.52 -25.53
N CYS A 242 3.52 0.97 -24.28
CA CYS A 242 2.65 1.97 -23.66
C CYS A 242 2.64 3.32 -24.40
N ASP A 243 3.78 3.76 -24.93
CA ASP A 243 3.87 4.97 -25.76
C ASP A 243 3.15 4.79 -27.09
N GLY A 244 3.30 3.60 -27.70
CA GLY A 244 2.58 3.20 -28.90
C GLY A 244 1.06 3.21 -28.71
N GLN A 245 0.55 2.61 -27.62
CA GLN A 245 -0.89 2.60 -27.34
C GLN A 245 -1.44 4.01 -27.14
N LYS A 246 -0.75 4.86 -26.35
CA LYS A 246 -1.18 6.24 -26.11
C LYS A 246 -1.22 7.03 -27.42
N ARG A 247 -0.26 6.79 -28.32
CA ARG A 247 -0.21 7.43 -29.64
C ARG A 247 -1.35 6.95 -30.54
N ALA A 248 -1.55 5.65 -30.66
CA ALA A 248 -2.62 5.07 -31.48
C ALA A 248 -4.01 5.57 -31.04
N LEU A 249 -4.27 5.66 -29.73
CA LEU A 249 -5.50 6.24 -29.20
C LEU A 249 -5.68 7.72 -29.61
N ARG A 250 -4.61 8.53 -29.56
CA ARG A 250 -4.66 9.94 -29.98
C ARG A 250 -4.84 10.09 -31.49
N GLU A 251 -4.16 9.27 -32.28
CA GLU A 251 -4.28 9.24 -33.75
C GLU A 251 -5.70 8.84 -34.18
N ALA A 252 -6.37 7.97 -33.40
CA ALA A 252 -7.79 7.65 -33.56
C ALA A 252 -8.76 8.73 -33.03
N GLY A 253 -8.26 9.86 -32.53
CA GLY A 253 -9.06 11.00 -32.08
C GLY A 253 -9.50 10.97 -30.62
N TYR A 254 -9.06 10.00 -29.82
CA TYR A 254 -9.41 9.93 -28.40
C TYR A 254 -8.57 10.88 -27.55
N ARG A 255 -9.22 11.55 -26.59
CA ARG A 255 -8.52 12.23 -25.49
C ARG A 255 -8.10 11.18 -24.46
N VAL A 256 -6.80 11.06 -24.24
CA VAL A 256 -6.23 10.06 -23.32
C VAL A 256 -5.18 10.65 -22.38
N SER A 257 -5.36 10.36 -21.09
CA SER A 257 -4.33 10.55 -20.06
C SER A 257 -3.74 9.21 -19.62
N ARG A 258 -2.50 9.23 -19.15
CA ARG A 258 -1.77 8.01 -18.77
C ARG A 258 -0.87 8.30 -17.57
N ASN A 259 -1.20 7.71 -16.42
CA ASN A 259 -0.50 7.89 -15.15
C ASN A 259 -0.23 6.54 -14.48
N LEU A 260 0.59 6.54 -13.43
CA LEU A 260 0.68 5.42 -12.51
C LEU A 260 -0.46 5.49 -11.49
N LEU A 261 -0.99 4.33 -11.14
CA LEU A 261 -1.77 4.14 -9.93
C LEU A 261 -0.86 3.52 -8.86
N GLY A 262 -1.29 3.57 -7.60
CA GLY A 262 -0.56 2.93 -6.50
C GLY A 262 -0.33 1.43 -6.74
N ARG A 263 0.59 0.82 -5.97
CA ARG A 263 0.88 -0.63 -6.04
C ARG A 263 1.33 -1.11 -7.43
N GLY A 264 1.83 -0.20 -8.25
CA GLY A 264 2.49 -0.53 -9.50
C GLY A 264 1.49 -0.89 -10.58
N TRP A 265 0.33 -0.26 -10.58
CA TRP A 265 -0.65 -0.31 -11.65
C TRP A 265 -0.43 0.85 -12.64
N ARG A 266 -0.77 0.63 -13.92
CA ARG A 266 -0.74 1.67 -14.95
C ARG A 266 -2.17 1.97 -15.36
N ARG A 267 -2.58 3.24 -15.37
CA ARG A 267 -3.89 3.62 -15.89
C ARG A 267 -3.81 4.34 -17.22
N TYR A 268 -4.80 4.07 -18.06
CA TYR A 268 -5.22 4.91 -19.17
C TYR A 268 -6.63 5.40 -18.86
N LEU A 269 -6.82 6.72 -18.90
CA LEU A 269 -8.15 7.32 -18.80
C LEU A 269 -8.48 7.87 -20.19
N VAL A 270 -9.51 7.31 -20.82
CA VAL A 270 -9.85 7.56 -22.23
C VAL A 270 -11.27 8.12 -22.29
N ASP A 271 -11.42 9.30 -22.89
CA ASP A 271 -12.73 9.89 -23.14
C ASP A 271 -13.29 9.27 -24.42
N THR A 272 -14.46 8.63 -24.32
CA THR A 272 -15.18 8.00 -25.43
C THR A 272 -16.54 8.66 -25.61
N ARG A 273 -17.26 8.29 -26.69
CA ARG A 273 -18.64 8.77 -26.91
C ARG A 273 -19.63 8.25 -25.88
N ALA A 274 -19.37 7.08 -25.29
CA ALA A 274 -20.22 6.45 -24.27
C ALA A 274 -19.90 6.93 -22.84
N GLY A 275 -18.84 7.72 -22.66
CA GLY A 275 -18.34 8.16 -21.36
C GLY A 275 -16.83 7.96 -21.22
N GLN A 276 -16.32 8.06 -19.99
CA GLN A 276 -14.89 7.91 -19.72
C GLN A 276 -14.57 6.48 -19.28
N LEU A 277 -13.57 5.87 -19.92
CA LEU A 277 -13.07 4.53 -19.59
C LEU A 277 -11.76 4.62 -18.83
N LEU A 278 -11.64 3.86 -17.74
CA LEU A 278 -10.40 3.60 -17.03
C LEU A 278 -9.91 2.20 -17.39
N ILE A 279 -8.79 2.13 -18.09
CA ILE A 279 -8.09 0.87 -18.41
C ILE A 279 -6.89 0.75 -17.48
N ALA A 280 -6.95 -0.17 -16.54
CA ALA A 280 -5.92 -0.43 -15.55
C ALA A 280 -5.11 -1.69 -15.92
N LEU A 281 -3.81 -1.52 -16.14
CA LEU A 281 -2.88 -2.62 -16.39
C LEU A 281 -2.26 -3.06 -15.06
N PRO A 282 -2.31 -4.37 -14.72
CA PRO A 282 -1.73 -4.86 -13.49
C PRO A 282 -0.20 -4.82 -13.51
N PRO A 283 0.46 -4.86 -12.34
CA PRO A 283 1.92 -4.90 -12.24
C PRO A 283 2.55 -6.07 -13.01
N ASP A 284 1.80 -7.18 -13.10
CA ASP A 284 2.17 -8.44 -13.74
C ASP A 284 1.75 -8.55 -15.21
N PHE A 285 1.27 -7.46 -15.81
CA PHE A 285 0.98 -7.42 -17.23
C PHE A 285 2.20 -7.85 -18.07
N PRO A 286 2.04 -8.60 -19.17
CA PRO A 286 0.79 -9.18 -19.69
C PRO A 286 0.38 -10.53 -19.08
N ALA A 287 1.10 -11.06 -18.08
CA ALA A 287 0.75 -12.35 -17.48
C ALA A 287 -0.62 -12.32 -16.78
N LEU A 288 -1.04 -11.13 -16.32
CA LEU A 288 -2.40 -10.87 -15.86
C LEU A 288 -3.11 -9.92 -16.83
N PRO A 289 -4.39 -10.20 -17.14
CA PRO A 289 -5.14 -9.33 -18.00
C PRO A 289 -5.41 -7.98 -17.30
N PRO A 290 -5.52 -6.91 -18.07
CA PRO A 290 -5.98 -5.61 -17.58
C PRO A 290 -7.45 -5.59 -17.15
N ARG A 291 -7.81 -4.56 -16.39
CA ARG A 291 -9.16 -4.27 -15.91
C ARG A 291 -9.70 -3.06 -16.64
N VAL A 292 -10.96 -3.12 -17.05
CA VAL A 292 -11.65 -2.00 -17.71
C VAL A 292 -12.82 -1.61 -16.84
N LEU A 293 -12.87 -0.33 -16.50
CA LEU A 293 -13.92 0.25 -15.69
C LEU A 293 -14.55 1.42 -16.45
N LEU A 294 -15.87 1.51 -16.44
CA LEU A 294 -16.59 2.71 -16.83
C LEU A 294 -16.61 3.68 -15.64
N VAL A 295 -16.16 4.91 -15.86
CA VAL A 295 -16.17 5.94 -14.81
C VAL A 295 -17.58 6.51 -14.72
N ARG A 296 -18.28 6.20 -13.62
CA ARG A 296 -19.60 6.76 -13.32
C ARG A 296 -19.45 8.12 -12.65
N ARG A 297 -18.67 8.19 -11.55
CA ARG A 297 -18.32 9.44 -10.86
C ARG A 297 -16.89 9.38 -10.31
N ALA A 298 -15.97 10.09 -10.96
CA ALA A 298 -14.55 10.04 -10.61
C ALA A 298 -14.23 10.54 -9.19
N TRP A 299 -14.97 11.53 -8.68
CA TRP A 299 -14.69 12.18 -7.40
C TRP A 299 -15.00 11.31 -6.17
N CYS A 300 -15.92 10.35 -6.29
CA CYS A 300 -16.25 9.39 -5.24
C CYS A 300 -15.74 7.97 -5.55
N ASN A 301 -14.84 7.82 -6.53
CA ASN A 301 -14.34 6.52 -6.98
C ASN A 301 -15.47 5.54 -7.37
N ASP A 302 -16.53 6.03 -8.00
CA ASP A 302 -17.64 5.21 -8.48
C ASP A 302 -17.36 4.72 -9.91
N PHE A 303 -17.10 3.43 -10.01
CA PHE A 303 -16.66 2.75 -11.22
C PHE A 303 -17.48 1.48 -11.44
N GLU A 304 -17.86 1.22 -12.68
CA GLU A 304 -18.52 -0.01 -13.08
C GLU A 304 -17.53 -0.92 -13.83
N PRO A 305 -17.28 -2.15 -13.34
CA PRO A 305 -16.40 -3.08 -14.03
C PRO A 305 -17.03 -3.59 -15.31
N LEU A 306 -16.27 -3.57 -16.40
CA LEU A 306 -16.68 -4.09 -17.70
C LEU A 306 -16.00 -5.44 -17.98
N GLU A 307 -16.75 -6.39 -18.54
CA GLU A 307 -16.20 -7.68 -18.95
C GLU A 307 -15.28 -7.53 -20.16
N LEU A 308 -14.07 -8.09 -20.09
CA LEU A 308 -13.11 -8.05 -21.19
C LEU A 308 -13.63 -8.75 -22.45
N PRO A 309 -13.51 -8.15 -23.65
CA PRO A 309 -13.95 -8.79 -24.89
C PRO A 309 -13.18 -10.09 -25.11
N ARG A 310 -13.84 -11.12 -25.64
CA ARG A 310 -13.22 -12.44 -25.91
C ARG A 310 -11.94 -12.33 -26.74
N ALA A 311 -11.92 -11.44 -27.72
CA ALA A 311 -10.76 -11.19 -28.58
C ALA A 311 -9.50 -10.75 -27.82
N TRP A 312 -9.66 -10.20 -26.61
CA TRP A 312 -8.54 -9.77 -25.77
C TRP A 312 -7.99 -10.87 -24.86
N ARG A 313 -8.67 -12.01 -24.78
CA ARG A 313 -8.20 -13.19 -24.04
C ARG A 313 -7.10 -13.96 -24.80
N GLY A 314 -6.67 -13.49 -25.98
CA GLY A 314 -5.59 -14.05 -26.79
C GLY A 314 -4.28 -13.25 -26.71
N ASP A 315 -3.15 -13.95 -26.65
CA ASP A 315 -1.82 -13.50 -26.18
C ASP A 315 -1.10 -12.38 -26.97
N THR A 316 -1.70 -11.78 -28.00
CA THR A 316 -0.98 -10.82 -28.84
C THR A 316 -1.18 -9.37 -28.37
N LEU A 317 -0.21 -8.88 -27.60
CA LEU A 317 0.02 -7.45 -27.38
C LEU A 317 0.44 -6.76 -28.69
N SER A 318 -0.53 -6.35 -29.51
CA SER A 318 -0.30 -5.52 -30.70
C SER A 318 -0.16 -4.04 -30.32
N ARG A 319 0.20 -3.19 -31.27
CA ARG A 319 0.21 -1.71 -31.10
C ARG A 319 -1.19 -1.09 -31.01
N ALA A 320 -2.24 -1.87 -31.30
CA ALA A 320 -3.62 -1.42 -31.31
C ALA A 320 -4.49 -2.11 -30.25
N SER A 321 -3.91 -2.93 -29.35
CA SER A 321 -4.70 -3.67 -28.36
C SER A 321 -5.60 -2.80 -27.47
N LEU A 322 -5.14 -1.61 -27.03
CA LEU A 322 -5.99 -0.70 -26.26
C LEU A 322 -6.98 0.05 -27.14
N LEU A 323 -6.66 0.32 -28.40
CA LEU A 323 -7.58 0.93 -29.35
C LEU A 323 -8.76 -0.01 -29.61
N ALA A 324 -8.49 -1.28 -29.94
CA ALA A 324 -9.52 -2.30 -30.13
C ALA A 324 -10.41 -2.48 -28.89
N LEU A 325 -9.83 -2.37 -27.70
CA LEU A 325 -10.57 -2.39 -26.45
C LEU A 325 -11.49 -1.17 -26.31
N VAL A 326 -10.96 0.03 -26.57
CA VAL A 326 -11.74 1.27 -26.51
C VAL A 326 -12.85 1.26 -27.54
N ASP A 327 -12.59 0.80 -28.77
CA ASP A 327 -13.60 0.72 -29.82
C ASP A 327 -14.73 -0.26 -29.47
N ALA A 328 -14.40 -1.37 -28.79
CA ALA A 328 -15.39 -2.35 -28.34
C ALA A 328 -16.37 -1.79 -27.29
N TYR A 329 -15.96 -0.79 -26.50
CA TYR A 329 -16.81 -0.15 -25.47
C TYR A 329 -17.27 1.27 -25.85
N GLY A 330 -16.61 1.90 -26.82
CA GLY A 330 -16.81 3.28 -27.25
C GLY A 330 -17.87 3.43 -28.34
N ALA A 331 -18.31 2.33 -28.94
CA ALA A 331 -19.54 2.30 -29.73
C ALA A 331 -20.72 2.67 -28.80
N PRO A 332 -21.61 3.60 -29.20
CA PRO A 332 -22.76 3.93 -28.39
C PRO A 332 -23.57 2.65 -28.15
N THR A 333 -23.72 2.26 -26.88
CA THR A 333 -24.71 1.26 -26.47
C THR A 333 -26.06 1.69 -27.07
N PRO A 334 -26.80 0.81 -27.76
CA PRO A 334 -28.13 1.14 -28.28
C PRO A 334 -28.94 1.78 -27.14
N ARG A 335 -29.40 3.01 -27.37
CA ARG A 335 -29.99 3.88 -26.34
C ARG A 335 -31.17 3.18 -25.67
N GLY A 336 -30.96 2.77 -24.41
CA GLY A 336 -32.01 2.38 -23.47
C GLY A 336 -31.81 2.94 -22.05
N ALA A 337 -30.72 3.66 -21.79
CA ALA A 337 -30.44 4.26 -20.48
C ALA A 337 -30.32 5.78 -20.60
N ALA A 338 -31.13 6.49 -19.82
CA ALA A 338 -31.17 7.95 -19.76
C ALA A 338 -29.82 8.55 -19.33
N PRO A 339 -29.46 9.77 -19.80
CA PRO A 339 -28.22 10.41 -19.39
C PRO A 339 -28.23 10.73 -17.89
N VAL A 340 -27.13 10.39 -17.22
CA VAL A 340 -26.88 10.78 -15.82
C VAL A 340 -26.48 12.24 -15.81
N ASP A 341 -27.26 13.04 -15.09
CA ASP A 341 -27.07 14.46 -14.88
C ASP A 341 -25.71 14.73 -14.23
N GLN A 342 -24.86 15.49 -14.92
CA GLN A 342 -23.57 15.94 -14.37
C GLN A 342 -23.81 17.18 -13.52
N GLY A 343 -24.28 16.95 -12.29
CA GLY A 343 -24.41 18.00 -11.29
C GLY A 343 -23.07 18.72 -11.07
N GLN A 344 -23.03 20.01 -11.42
CA GLN A 344 -21.97 20.93 -11.06
C GLN A 344 -21.89 20.99 -9.53
N GLY A 345 -20.77 20.53 -8.96
CA GLY A 345 -20.52 20.64 -7.52
C GLY A 345 -20.41 22.11 -7.09
N PRO A 346 -20.81 22.45 -5.84
CA PRO A 346 -20.80 23.82 -5.37
C PRO A 346 -19.37 24.29 -5.09
N HIS A 347 -18.94 25.35 -5.75
CA HIS A 347 -17.78 26.14 -5.34
C HIS A 347 -18.17 26.96 -4.10
N GLY A 348 -17.93 26.41 -2.91
CA GLY A 348 -17.97 27.13 -1.64
C GLY A 348 -16.56 27.39 -1.12
N THR A 349 -16.10 28.64 -1.19
CA THR A 349 -14.92 29.15 -0.47
C THR A 349 -15.17 29.18 1.04
N PRO A 350 -14.24 28.76 1.91
CA PRO A 350 -14.32 29.06 3.33
C PRO A 350 -13.68 30.43 3.64
N ARG A 351 -14.36 31.19 4.50
CA ARG A 351 -13.79 32.26 5.33
C ARG A 351 -13.07 31.66 6.52
#